data_AF-A0A246G6T9-F1
#
_entry.id   AF-A0A246G6T9-F1
#
_cell.length_a   1.000
_cell.length_b   1.000
_cell.length_c   1.000
_cell.angle_alpha   90.00
_cell.angle_beta   90.00
_cell.angle_gamma   90.00
#
_symmetry.space_group_name_H-M   'P 1'
#
loop_
_entity.id
_entity.type
_entity.pdbx_description
1 polymer ?
#
loop_
_entity_poly.entity_id
_entity_poly.type
_entity_poly.pdbx_seq_one_letter_code
_entity_poly.pdbx_strand_id
1 'polypeptide(L)'
;MAFTPAQYAVSNAMEQRIKAQTEMPGAQKKNADGTKSTVDPSATDQQKMEARVEGAEINVELLANSIISINEGPDAPAVGKSPNAPTTTGERLDNLEKLLDAAEGPLEDIAKRYGQVYTRPAVADSSEPRTPESRMDRIEQRYAEMNKMLKRLVAVKEAEAAEAE
;
A
#
# COMPACT_ATOMS: atom_id res chain seq x y z
N MET A 1 3.32 -25.33 -0.85
CA MET A 1 3.28 -24.23 -1.86
C MET A 1 3.89 -22.98 -1.23
N ALA A 2 4.93 -22.39 -1.83
CA ALA A 2 5.60 -21.20 -1.29
C ALA A 2 4.70 -19.95 -1.39
N PHE A 3 4.46 -19.24 -0.30
CA PHE A 3 3.71 -17.99 -0.28
C PHE A 3 4.60 -16.83 -0.73
N THR A 4 4.91 -16.76 -2.02
CA THR A 4 5.54 -15.52 -2.50
C THR A 4 4.52 -14.38 -2.42
N PRO A 5 4.81 -13.25 -1.75
CA PRO A 5 3.93 -12.07 -1.73
C PRO A 5 3.60 -11.53 -3.13
N ALA A 6 4.31 -11.99 -4.16
CA ALA A 6 4.15 -11.62 -5.55
C ALA A 6 3.02 -12.37 -6.29
N GLN A 7 2.44 -13.42 -5.70
CA GLN A 7 1.50 -14.31 -6.39
C GLN A 7 0.03 -14.15 -5.99
N TYR A 8 -0.35 -13.06 -5.32
CA TYR A 8 -1.74 -12.63 -5.38
C TYR A 8 -1.94 -11.90 -6.70
N ALA A 9 -2.41 -12.65 -7.70
CA ALA A 9 -2.71 -12.26 -9.07
C ALA A 9 -2.77 -10.74 -9.25
N VAL A 10 -1.61 -10.13 -9.54
CA VAL A 10 -1.57 -8.77 -10.03
C VAL A 10 -2.32 -8.84 -11.35
N SER A 11 -3.57 -8.41 -11.36
CA SER A 11 -4.35 -8.44 -12.59
C SER A 11 -3.59 -7.66 -13.66
N ASN A 12 -3.78 -8.00 -14.93
CA ASN A 12 -3.17 -7.25 -16.03
C ASN A 12 -3.43 -5.73 -15.91
N ALA A 13 -4.58 -5.34 -15.34
CA ALA A 13 -4.91 -3.95 -15.06
C ALA A 13 -4.01 -3.34 -13.97
N MET A 14 -3.71 -4.06 -12.90
CA MET A 14 -2.79 -3.61 -11.87
C MET A 14 -1.35 -3.51 -12.40
N GLU A 15 -0.88 -4.48 -13.18
CA GLU A 15 0.46 -4.42 -13.79
C GLU A 15 0.62 -3.19 -14.69
N GLN A 16 -0.41 -2.89 -15.49
CA GLN A 16 -0.43 -1.71 -16.34
C GLN A 16 -0.41 -0.42 -15.51
N ARG A 17 -1.15 -0.36 -14.40
CA ARG A 17 -1.14 0.80 -13.50
C ARG A 17 0.20 1.00 -12.81
N ILE A 18 0.83 -0.07 -12.36
CA ILE A 18 2.20 -0.03 -11.79
C ILE A 18 3.16 0.53 -12.84
N LYS A 19 3.14 -0.01 -14.06
CA LYS A 19 3.99 0.48 -15.13
C LYS A 19 3.74 1.97 -15.42
N ALA A 20 2.49 2.37 -15.59
CA ALA A 20 2.13 3.76 -15.84
C ALA A 20 2.60 4.69 -14.71
N GLN A 21 2.46 4.27 -13.45
CA GLN A 21 2.93 5.03 -12.29
C GLN A 21 4.46 5.20 -12.31
N THR A 22 5.22 4.16 -12.65
CA THR A 22 6.69 4.22 -12.72
C THR A 22 7.22 5.12 -13.84
N GLU A 23 6.38 5.42 -14.84
CA GLU A 23 6.71 6.29 -15.97
C GLU A 23 6.25 7.75 -15.75
N MET A 24 5.50 8.04 -14.67
CA MET A 24 5.05 9.41 -14.37
C MET A 24 6.25 10.34 -14.12
N PRO A 25 6.23 11.61 -14.60
CA PRO A 25 7.35 12.54 -14.46
C PRO A 25 7.86 12.69 -13.02
N GLY A 26 6.94 12.79 -12.05
CA GLY A 26 7.25 12.97 -10.64
C GLY A 26 7.55 11.67 -9.87
N ALA A 27 7.47 10.49 -10.50
CA ALA A 27 7.72 9.23 -9.83
C ALA A 27 9.19 9.08 -9.42
N GLN A 28 9.43 8.44 -8.28
CA GLN A 28 10.79 8.15 -7.84
C GLN A 28 11.39 7.00 -8.66
N LYS A 29 12.62 7.20 -9.14
CA LYS A 29 13.46 6.15 -9.70
C LYS A 29 14.71 5.94 -8.84
N LYS A 30 15.18 4.69 -8.79
CA LYS A 30 16.49 4.35 -8.23
C LYS A 30 17.52 4.35 -9.37
N ASN A 31 18.53 5.19 -9.25
CA ASN A 31 19.61 5.27 -10.21
C ASN A 31 20.58 4.08 -10.05
N ALA A 32 21.43 3.86 -11.05
CA ALA A 32 22.41 2.77 -11.04
C ALA A 32 23.41 2.87 -9.86
N ASP A 33 23.68 4.09 -9.38
CA ASP A 33 24.52 4.38 -8.22
C ASP A 33 23.79 4.20 -6.86
N GLY A 34 22.52 3.79 -6.89
CA GLY A 34 21.69 3.58 -5.71
C GLY A 34 21.01 4.84 -5.17
N THR A 35 21.29 6.02 -5.74
CA THR A 35 20.60 7.27 -5.37
C THR A 35 19.15 7.27 -5.84
N LYS A 36 18.28 8.04 -5.18
CA LYS A 36 16.90 8.25 -5.58
C LYS A 36 16.78 9.59 -6.31
N SER A 37 16.10 9.61 -7.45
CA SER A 37 15.74 10.82 -8.19
C SER A 37 14.32 10.70 -8.75
N THR A 38 13.83 11.71 -9.45
CA THR A 38 12.56 11.62 -10.19
C THR A 38 12.78 11.15 -11.63
N VAL A 39 11.75 10.56 -12.25
CA VAL A 39 11.78 10.17 -13.67
C VAL A 39 12.19 11.34 -14.54
N ASP A 40 11.46 12.45 -14.40
CA ASP A 40 11.78 13.77 -14.96
C ASP A 40 12.42 14.65 -13.87
N PRO A 41 13.69 15.04 -14.00
CA PRO A 41 14.35 15.96 -13.05
C PRO A 41 13.69 17.33 -12.95
N SER A 42 12.92 17.74 -13.97
CA SER A 42 12.20 19.02 -14.03
C SER A 42 10.75 18.92 -13.53
N ALA A 43 10.34 17.76 -13.02
CA ALA A 43 8.98 17.55 -12.53
C ALA A 43 8.58 18.60 -11.48
N THR A 44 7.39 19.18 -11.67
CA THR A 44 6.79 20.12 -10.72
C THR A 44 6.42 19.41 -9.43
N ASP A 45 6.22 20.16 -8.35
CA ASP A 45 5.79 19.58 -7.07
C ASP A 45 4.40 18.95 -7.17
N GLN A 46 3.52 19.49 -8.03
CA GLN A 46 2.25 18.86 -8.36
C GLN A 46 2.44 17.49 -9.02
N GLN A 47 3.33 17.37 -10.02
CA GLN A 47 3.59 16.09 -10.67
C GLN A 47 4.20 15.06 -9.72
N LYS A 48 5.05 15.49 -8.77
CA LYS A 48 5.57 14.63 -7.70
C LYS A 48 4.46 14.18 -6.77
N MET A 49 3.57 15.08 -6.35
CA MET A 49 2.44 14.75 -5.51
C MET A 49 1.49 13.76 -6.20
N GLU A 50 1.14 13.99 -7.46
CA GLU A 50 0.29 13.09 -8.24
C GLU A 50 0.90 11.68 -8.37
N ALA A 51 2.21 11.59 -8.59
CA ALA A 51 2.91 10.32 -8.67
C ALA A 51 2.98 9.58 -7.33
N ARG A 52 3.12 10.31 -6.22
CA ARG A 52 3.04 9.76 -4.86
C ARG A 52 1.65 9.22 -4.55
N VAL A 53 0.60 10.00 -4.86
CA VAL A 53 -0.80 9.58 -4.62
C VAL A 53 -1.16 8.35 -5.45
N GLU A 54 -0.82 8.30 -6.75
CA GLU A 54 -1.07 7.09 -7.55
C GLU A 54 -0.30 5.87 -7.02
N GLY A 55 0.96 6.08 -6.61
CA GLY A 55 1.76 5.04 -5.97
C GLY A 55 1.13 4.51 -4.68
N ALA A 56 0.60 5.40 -3.82
CA ALA A 56 -0.10 4.99 -2.61
C ALA A 56 -1.42 4.28 -2.90
N GLU A 57 -2.19 4.69 -3.90
CA GLU A 57 -3.42 3.98 -4.29
C GLU A 57 -3.13 2.55 -4.73
N ILE A 58 -2.10 2.35 -5.56
CA ILE A 58 -1.63 1.02 -5.98
C ILE A 58 -1.21 0.20 -4.75
N ASN A 59 -0.38 0.79 -3.89
CA ASN A 59 0.16 0.12 -2.71
C ASN A 59 -0.95 -0.29 -1.72
N VAL A 60 -1.93 0.58 -1.47
CA VAL A 60 -3.05 0.32 -0.58
C VAL A 60 -4.00 -0.74 -1.16
N GLU A 61 -4.22 -0.74 -2.47
CA GLU A 61 -5.01 -1.79 -3.15
C GLU A 61 -4.32 -3.16 -3.03
N LEU A 62 -3.01 -3.23 -3.26
CA LEU A 62 -2.22 -4.45 -3.06
C LEU A 62 -2.25 -4.93 -1.60
N LEU A 63 -2.16 -3.98 -0.65
CA LEU A 63 -2.24 -4.28 0.79
C LEU A 63 -3.61 -4.87 1.15
N ALA A 64 -4.70 -4.23 0.72
CA ALA A 64 -6.06 -4.69 0.97
C ALA A 64 -6.29 -6.10 0.41
N ASN A 65 -5.87 -6.35 -0.83
CA ASN A 65 -5.97 -7.66 -1.46
C ASN A 65 -5.14 -8.73 -0.75
N SER A 66 -3.96 -8.36 -0.23
CA SER A 66 -3.14 -9.29 0.56
C SER A 66 -3.80 -9.63 1.91
N ILE A 67 -4.43 -8.64 2.57
CA ILE A 67 -5.18 -8.85 3.81
C ILE A 67 -6.38 -9.78 3.57
N ILE A 68 -7.18 -9.49 2.53
CA ILE A 68 -8.33 -10.32 2.12
C ILE A 68 -7.87 -11.75 1.91
N SER A 69 -6.80 -11.93 1.13
CA SER A 69 -6.35 -13.27 0.80
C SER A 69 -5.75 -14.04 1.98
N ILE A 70 -5.06 -13.36 2.89
CA ILE A 70 -4.62 -14.00 4.14
C ILE A 70 -5.81 -14.46 4.98
N ASN A 71 -6.92 -13.70 4.97
CA ASN A 71 -8.11 -13.98 5.77
C ASN A 71 -9.05 -15.03 5.14
N GLU A 72 -9.27 -14.94 3.84
CA GLU A 72 -10.32 -15.68 3.10
C GLU A 72 -9.75 -16.74 2.14
N GLY A 73 -8.43 -16.71 1.89
CA GLY A 73 -7.74 -17.63 1.00
C GLY A 73 -7.44 -17.04 -0.39
N PRO A 74 -6.64 -17.76 -1.19
CA PRO A 74 -6.11 -17.27 -2.47
C PRO A 74 -7.17 -17.02 -3.56
N ASP A 75 -8.34 -17.65 -3.44
CA ASP A 75 -9.44 -17.52 -4.39
C ASP A 75 -10.44 -16.40 -4.01
N ALA A 76 -10.15 -15.64 -2.94
CA ALA A 76 -11.01 -14.56 -2.49
C ALA A 76 -11.12 -13.43 -3.54
N PRO A 77 -12.30 -12.81 -3.71
CA PRO A 77 -12.46 -11.72 -4.68
C PRO A 77 -11.55 -10.53 -4.37
N ALA A 78 -10.65 -10.21 -5.30
CA ALA A 78 -9.81 -9.03 -5.20
C ALA A 78 -10.64 -7.74 -5.39
N VAL A 79 -10.30 -6.71 -4.61
CA VAL A 79 -10.79 -5.35 -4.81
C VAL A 79 -9.91 -4.60 -5.79
N GLY A 80 -10.52 -3.66 -6.51
CA GLY A 80 -9.83 -2.80 -7.48
C GLY A 80 -10.30 -1.36 -7.42
N LYS A 81 -9.54 -0.46 -8.05
CA LYS A 81 -9.92 0.96 -8.19
C LYS A 81 -11.30 1.08 -8.86
N SER A 82 -12.20 1.81 -8.20
CA SER A 82 -13.56 2.04 -8.68
C SER A 82 -13.57 2.89 -9.96
N PRO A 83 -14.50 2.65 -10.92
CA PRO A 83 -14.74 3.57 -12.03
C PRO A 83 -15.12 4.99 -11.58
N ASN A 84 -15.70 5.12 -10.39
CA ASN A 84 -16.07 6.38 -9.77
C ASN A 84 -15.00 6.87 -8.77
N ALA A 85 -13.75 6.43 -8.91
CA ALA A 85 -12.68 6.86 -8.04
C ALA A 85 -12.48 8.39 -8.12
N PRO A 86 -12.17 9.05 -7.00
CA PRO A 86 -11.91 10.48 -7.03
C PRO A 86 -10.75 10.85 -7.95
N THR A 87 -10.82 12.03 -8.55
CA THR A 87 -9.82 12.50 -9.52
C THR A 87 -8.97 13.64 -8.98
N THR A 88 -9.49 14.41 -8.02
CA THR A 88 -8.74 15.50 -7.39
C THR A 88 -7.82 14.97 -6.30
N THR A 89 -6.63 15.58 -6.14
CA THR A 89 -5.64 15.18 -5.12
C THR A 89 -6.24 15.14 -3.71
N GLY A 90 -7.03 16.14 -3.33
CA GLY A 90 -7.65 16.21 -2.00
C GLY A 90 -8.60 15.04 -1.71
N GLU A 91 -9.51 14.74 -2.64
CA GLU A 91 -10.46 13.63 -2.48
C GLU A 91 -9.77 12.27 -2.56
N ARG A 92 -8.70 12.15 -3.35
CA ARG A 92 -7.88 10.93 -3.40
C ARG A 92 -7.16 10.66 -2.08
N LEU A 93 -6.62 11.70 -1.44
CA LEU A 93 -6.05 11.61 -0.09
C LEU A 93 -7.11 11.22 0.95
N ASP A 94 -8.31 11.80 0.90
CA ASP A 94 -9.42 11.43 1.80
C ASP A 94 -9.78 9.95 1.63
N ASN A 95 -9.80 9.46 0.38
CA ASN A 95 -10.10 8.07 0.09
C ASN A 95 -9.00 7.12 0.59
N LEU A 96 -7.72 7.47 0.39
CA LEU A 96 -6.58 6.70 0.90
C LEU A 96 -6.61 6.57 2.42
N GLU A 97 -6.86 7.66 3.13
CA GLU A 97 -6.98 7.65 4.60
C GLU A 97 -8.09 6.70 5.06
N LYS A 98 -9.28 6.76 4.43
CA LYS A 98 -10.40 5.86 4.73
C LYS A 98 -10.07 4.40 4.46
N LEU A 99 -9.38 4.09 3.35
CA LEU A 99 -8.99 2.73 3.01
C LEU A 99 -7.99 2.17 4.02
N LEU A 100 -7.02 2.97 4.46
CA LEU A 100 -6.08 2.57 5.52
C LEU A 100 -6.80 2.35 6.85
N ASP A 101 -7.71 3.24 7.24
CA ASP A 101 -8.52 3.09 8.47
C ASP A 101 -9.33 1.77 8.44
N ALA A 102 -9.92 1.45 7.28
CA ALA A 102 -10.68 0.22 7.09
C ALA A 102 -9.81 -1.04 7.10
N ALA A 103 -8.57 -0.96 6.60
CA ALA A 103 -7.66 -2.11 6.51
C ALA A 103 -6.92 -2.41 7.82
N GLU A 104 -6.75 -1.44 8.72
CA GLU A 104 -6.05 -1.63 9.99
C GLU A 104 -6.75 -2.62 10.94
N GLY A 105 -8.09 -2.61 10.99
CA GLY A 105 -8.86 -3.54 11.84
C GLY A 105 -8.64 -5.01 11.46
N PRO A 106 -8.92 -5.40 10.20
CA PRO A 106 -8.65 -6.75 9.73
C PRO A 106 -7.18 -7.16 9.90
N LEU A 107 -6.22 -6.27 9.66
CA LEU A 107 -4.79 -6.57 9.85
C LEU A 107 -4.46 -6.85 11.33
N GLU A 108 -5.02 -6.07 12.25
CA GLU A 108 -4.86 -6.28 13.69
C GLU A 108 -5.42 -7.63 14.14
N ASP A 109 -6.59 -8.02 13.63
CA ASP A 109 -7.24 -9.29 13.97
C ASP A 109 -6.49 -10.49 13.37
N ILE A 110 -6.00 -10.37 12.13
CA ILE A 110 -5.10 -11.37 11.54
C ILE A 110 -3.83 -11.49 12.39
N ALA A 111 -3.20 -10.37 12.76
CA ALA A 111 -1.98 -10.39 13.55
C ALA A 111 -2.16 -11.17 14.85
N LYS A 112 -3.25 -10.90 15.60
CA LYS A 112 -3.59 -11.62 16.83
C LYS A 112 -3.77 -13.13 16.61
N ARG A 113 -4.45 -13.54 15.52
CA ARG A 113 -4.65 -14.97 15.19
C ARG A 113 -3.33 -15.72 14.97
N TYR A 114 -2.30 -15.04 14.45
CA TYR A 114 -0.96 -15.59 14.23
C TYR A 114 0.03 -15.27 15.37
N GLY A 115 -0.48 -14.90 16.56
CA GLY A 115 0.35 -14.60 17.73
C GLY A 115 1.23 -13.35 17.59
N GLN A 116 0.94 -12.48 16.63
CA GLN A 116 1.63 -11.21 16.40
C GLN A 116 0.85 -10.05 17.02
N VAL A 117 1.56 -8.95 17.31
CA VAL A 117 0.95 -7.70 17.78
C VAL A 117 1.14 -6.63 16.72
N TYR A 118 0.04 -6.14 16.18
CA TYR A 118 -0.02 -4.91 15.40
C TYR A 118 -0.62 -3.80 16.25
N THR A 119 0.14 -2.74 16.48
CA THR A 119 -0.36 -1.53 17.13
C THR A 119 -0.55 -0.48 16.07
N ARG A 120 -1.76 0.08 15.99
CA ARG A 120 -2.06 1.12 15.00
C ARG A 120 -1.20 2.35 15.28
N PRO A 121 -0.64 2.99 14.24
CA PRO A 121 0.01 4.27 14.37
C PRO A 121 -0.92 5.30 15.04
N ALA A 122 -0.37 6.15 15.91
CA ALA A 122 -1.15 7.16 16.61
C ALA A 122 -1.88 8.09 15.63
N VAL A 123 -3.07 8.56 16.03
CA VAL A 123 -3.76 9.59 15.25
C VAL A 123 -2.94 10.88 15.34
N ALA A 124 -2.68 11.54 14.22
CA ALA A 124 -1.98 12.82 14.22
C ALA A 124 -2.73 13.83 15.10
N ASP A 125 -1.97 14.66 15.79
CA ASP A 125 -2.54 15.73 16.61
C ASP A 125 -3.41 16.64 15.74
N SER A 126 -4.64 16.89 16.19
CA SER A 126 -5.59 17.77 15.50
C SER A 126 -5.12 19.22 15.36
N SER A 127 -4.06 19.61 16.09
CA SER A 127 -3.47 20.95 16.06
C SER A 127 -2.50 21.20 14.89
N GLU A 128 -2.04 20.15 14.19
CA GLU A 128 -1.14 20.32 13.03
C GLU A 128 -1.91 20.66 11.74
N PRO A 129 -1.40 21.58 10.91
CA PRO A 129 -1.97 21.85 9.58
C PRO A 129 -1.97 20.58 8.72
N ARG A 130 -3.16 20.13 8.29
CA ARG A 130 -3.31 19.02 7.35
C ARG A 130 -3.07 19.49 5.91
N THR A 131 -1.82 19.77 5.55
CA THR A 131 -1.45 20.02 4.15
C THR A 131 -1.48 18.72 3.34
N PRO A 132 -1.63 18.77 2.01
CA PRO A 132 -1.54 17.58 1.16
C PRO A 132 -0.25 16.78 1.40
N GLU A 133 0.88 17.47 1.61
CA GLU A 133 2.18 16.86 1.87
C GLU A 133 2.21 16.11 3.20
N SER A 134 1.79 16.73 4.31
CA SER A 134 1.81 16.07 5.62
C SER A 134 0.84 14.88 5.67
N ARG A 135 -0.30 14.99 4.99
CA ARG A 135 -1.25 13.87 4.81
C ARG A 135 -0.62 12.73 4.03
N MET A 136 0.04 13.04 2.91
CA MET A 136 0.70 12.04 2.07
C MET A 136 1.83 11.32 2.80
N ASP A 137 2.68 12.06 3.51
CA ASP A 137 3.78 11.50 4.32
C ASP A 137 3.24 10.51 5.36
N ARG A 138 2.12 10.86 6.01
CA ARG A 138 1.47 9.99 6.98
C ARG A 138 0.83 8.76 6.34
N ILE A 139 0.19 8.89 5.18
CA ILE A 139 -0.36 7.75 4.41
C ILE A 139 0.77 6.75 4.10
N GLU A 140 1.91 7.24 3.62
CA GLU A 140 3.07 6.39 3.30
C GLU A 140 3.66 5.71 4.55
N GLN A 141 3.74 6.42 5.67
CA GLN A 141 4.18 5.84 6.95
C GLN A 141 3.25 4.72 7.40
N ARG A 142 1.93 4.97 7.41
CA ARG A 142 0.92 3.97 7.80
C ARG A 142 1.02 2.73 6.92
N TYR A 143 1.09 2.92 5.59
CA TYR A 143 1.29 1.82 4.65
C TYR A 143 2.56 1.03 4.97
N ALA A 144 3.69 1.70 5.24
CA ALA A 144 4.95 1.02 5.54
C ALA A 144 4.86 0.15 6.80
N GLU A 145 4.19 0.62 7.85
CA GLU A 145 3.95 -0.13 9.09
C GLU A 145 3.04 -1.35 8.86
N MET A 146 1.94 -1.17 8.12
CA MET A 146 1.03 -2.24 7.75
C MET A 146 1.70 -3.30 6.88
N ASN A 147 2.45 -2.88 5.86
CA ASN A 147 3.18 -3.78 4.97
C ASN A 147 4.29 -4.55 5.71
N LYS A 148 4.93 -3.93 6.70
CA LYS A 148 5.89 -4.64 7.57
C LYS A 148 5.19 -5.76 8.36
N MET A 149 4.00 -5.52 8.90
CA MET A 149 3.23 -6.56 9.57
C MET A 149 2.80 -7.65 8.59
N LEU A 150 2.29 -7.28 7.42
CA LEU A 150 1.90 -8.22 6.38
C LEU A 150 3.04 -9.18 6.01
N LYS A 151 4.26 -8.66 5.80
CA LYS A 151 5.44 -9.49 5.52
C LYS A 151 5.78 -10.46 6.65
N ARG A 152 5.58 -10.07 7.91
CA ARG A 152 5.75 -10.98 9.06
C ARG A 152 4.71 -12.08 9.04
N LEU A 153 3.45 -11.76 8.74
CA LEU A 153 2.37 -12.73 8.68
C LEU A 153 2.58 -13.75 7.56
N VAL A 154 3.08 -13.32 6.41
CA VAL A 154 3.47 -14.22 5.33
C VAL A 154 4.58 -15.16 5.80
N ALA A 155 5.64 -14.63 6.42
CA ALA A 155 6.74 -15.47 6.90
C ALA A 155 6.30 -16.49 7.95
N VAL A 156 5.36 -16.14 8.84
CA VAL A 156 4.76 -17.08 9.81
C VAL A 156 3.98 -18.18 9.09
N LYS A 157 3.11 -17.83 8.13
CA LYS A 157 2.36 -18.81 7.32
C LYS A 157 3.28 -19.76 6.55
N GLU A 158 4.38 -19.25 6.01
CA GLU A 158 5.36 -20.08 5.29
C GLU A 158 6.06 -21.08 6.23
N ALA A 159 6.41 -20.65 7.44
CA ALA A 159 7.01 -21.52 8.44
C ALA A 159 6.04 -22.63 8.87
N GLU A 160 4.78 -22.29 9.18
CA GLU A 160 3.74 -23.25 9.54
C GLU A 160 3.48 -24.28 8.42
N ALA A 161 3.47 -23.84 7.15
CA ALA A 161 3.29 -24.73 6.01
C ALA A 161 4.48 -25.69 5.82
N ALA A 162 5.71 -25.24 6.09
CA ALA A 162 6.91 -26.08 6.02
C ALA A 162 6.99 -27.09 7.17
N GLU A 163 6.41 -26.80 8.34
CA GLU A 163 6.33 -27.74 9.46
C GLU A 163 5.23 -28.80 9.27
N ALA A 164 4.27 -28.56 8.39
CA ALA A 164 3.15 -29.46 8.10
C ALA A 164 3.42 -30.44 6.93
N GLU A 165 4.55 -30.29 6.22
CA GLU A 165 5.06 -31.21 5.19
C GLU A 165 6.06 -32.22 5.79
#